data_AF-A0A8J7N4M9-F1
#
_entry.id   AF-A0A8J7N4M9-F1
#
_cell.length_a   1.000
_cell.length_b   1.000
_cell.length_c   1.000
_cell.angle_alpha   90.00
_cell.angle_beta   90.00
_cell.angle_gamma   90.00
#
_symmetry.space_group_name_H-M   'P 1'
#
loop_
_entity.id
_entity.type
_entity.pdbx_description
1 polymer ?
#
loop_
_entity_poly.entity_id
_entity_poly.type
_entity_poly.pdbx_seq_one_letter_code
_entity_poly.pdbx_strand_id
1 'polypeptide(L)'
;MTAALAALAQAVGLTPGYHDLTGGWRATGDDTARALLAAFGFDATTDAAAAATLAAIEAEDTLRALPHWAVVTAGALVSLTPRWPTDWVLVREDGSI
;
A
#
# COMPACT_ATOMS: atom_id res chain seq x y z
N MET A 1 15.21 7.38 -8.93
CA MET A 1 13.83 7.09 -9.34
C MET A 1 13.21 8.33 -9.91
N THR A 2 12.53 8.21 -11.05
CA THR A 2 11.63 9.26 -11.56
C THR A 2 10.49 9.53 -10.57
N ALA A 3 9.82 10.68 -10.70
CA ALA A 3 8.76 11.07 -9.77
C ALA A 3 7.57 10.07 -9.78
N ALA A 4 7.15 9.62 -10.96
CA ALA A 4 6.06 8.65 -11.09
C ALA A 4 6.42 7.28 -10.48
N LEU A 5 7.64 6.81 -10.74
CA LEU A 5 8.14 5.55 -10.19
C LEU A 5 8.27 5.62 -8.66
N ALA A 6 8.74 6.74 -8.12
CA ALA A 6 8.87 6.97 -6.69
C ALA A 6 7.50 7.00 -5.99
N ALA A 7 6.49 7.62 -6.61
CA ALA A 7 5.14 7.68 -6.05
C ALA A 7 4.50 6.29 -5.96
N LEU A 8 4.58 5.48 -7.02
CA LEU A 8 4.11 4.09 -6.99
C LEU A 8 4.89 3.25 -5.97
N ALA A 9 6.22 3.35 -5.97
CA ALA A 9 7.07 2.65 -5.00
C ALA A 9 6.65 2.96 -3.55
N GLN A 10 6.43 4.23 -3.23
CA GLN A 10 5.99 4.64 -1.90
C GLN A 10 4.62 4.08 -1.55
N ALA A 11 3.66 4.12 -2.47
CA ALA A 11 2.31 3.61 -2.25
C ALA A 11 2.29 2.12 -1.88
N VAL A 12 3.23 1.33 -2.41
CA VAL A 12 3.33 -0.11 -2.16
C VAL A 12 4.35 -0.48 -1.08
N GLY A 13 4.90 0.51 -0.37
CA GLY A 13 5.83 0.29 0.75
C GLY A 13 7.29 0.03 0.37
N LEU A 14 7.69 0.35 -0.86
CA LEU A 14 9.09 0.26 -1.29
C LEU A 14 9.87 1.51 -0.85
N THR A 15 10.97 1.30 -0.13
CA THR A 15 11.80 2.39 0.41
C THR A 15 12.76 2.97 -0.62
N PRO A 16 13.08 4.28 -0.55
CA PRO A 16 14.00 4.95 -1.50
C PRO A 16 15.47 4.52 -1.34
N GLY A 17 15.80 3.80 -0.28
CA GLY A 17 17.12 3.27 0.01
C GLY A 17 17.23 2.76 1.43
N TYR A 18 18.42 2.33 1.81
CA TYR A 18 18.72 1.81 3.14
C TYR A 18 20.16 2.12 3.55
N HIS A 19 20.44 2.07 4.85
CA HIS A 19 21.81 2.03 5.35
C HIS A 19 22.31 0.59 5.37
N ASP A 20 23.44 0.33 4.72
CA ASP A 20 24.07 -0.99 4.72
C ASP A 20 24.76 -1.28 6.07
N LEU A 21 25.36 -2.47 6.17
CA LEU A 21 26.04 -2.94 7.39
C LEU A 21 27.22 -2.06 7.82
N THR A 22 27.74 -1.22 6.92
CA THR A 22 28.83 -0.27 7.20
C THR A 22 28.32 1.11 7.59
N GLY A 23 26.99 1.30 7.61
CA GLY A 23 26.33 2.59 7.80
C GLY A 23 26.22 3.42 6.52
N GLY A 24 26.72 2.93 5.38
CA GLY A 24 26.68 3.63 4.11
C GLY A 24 25.27 3.68 3.53
N TRP A 25 24.82 4.84 3.05
CA TRP A 25 23.54 4.96 2.36
C TRP A 25 23.58 4.30 0.98
N ARG A 26 22.58 3.47 0.69
CA ARG A 26 22.36 2.79 -0.59
C ARG A 26 21.01 3.20 -1.13
N ALA A 27 21.02 3.98 -2.22
CA ALA A 27 19.79 4.37 -2.90
C ALA A 27 19.22 3.19 -3.69
N THR A 28 17.88 3.07 -3.73
CA THR A 28 17.19 2.19 -4.66
C THR A 28 17.20 2.83 -6.05
N GLY A 29 17.91 2.20 -7.00
CA GLY A 29 17.96 2.64 -8.39
C GLY A 29 16.67 2.33 -9.14
N ASP A 30 16.46 2.99 -10.27
CA ASP A 30 15.25 2.87 -11.09
C ASP A 30 15.04 1.43 -11.57
N ASP A 31 16.09 0.77 -12.05
CA ASP A 31 16.02 -0.63 -12.51
C ASP A 31 15.61 -1.57 -11.37
N THR A 32 16.17 -1.38 -10.18
CA THR A 32 15.82 -2.16 -8.98
C THR A 32 14.38 -1.92 -8.58
N ALA A 33 13.93 -0.66 -8.57
CA ALA A 33 12.55 -0.32 -8.23
C ALA A 33 11.57 -0.96 -9.23
N ARG A 34 11.83 -0.88 -10.54
CA ARG A 34 10.98 -1.52 -11.56
C ARG A 34 10.94 -3.04 -11.42
N ALA A 35 12.08 -3.67 -11.15
CA ALA A 35 12.15 -5.12 -10.94
C ALA A 35 11.37 -5.58 -9.71
N LEU A 36 11.47 -4.85 -8.60
CA LEU A 36 10.71 -5.15 -7.38
C LEU A 36 9.21 -4.92 -7.56
N LEU A 37 8.81 -3.83 -8.22
CA LEU A 37 7.41 -3.57 -8.53
C LEU A 37 6.82 -4.66 -9.42
N ALA A 38 7.54 -5.09 -10.45
CA ALA A 38 7.13 -6.21 -11.29
C ALA A 38 7.00 -7.52 -10.48
N ALA A 39 7.91 -7.79 -9.55
CA ALA A 39 7.85 -8.96 -8.66
C ALA A 39 6.63 -8.92 -7.72
N PHE A 40 6.16 -7.72 -7.34
CA PHE A 40 4.92 -7.54 -6.58
C PHE A 40 3.66 -7.61 -7.45
N GLY A 41 3.80 -7.70 -8.77
CA GLY A 41 2.69 -7.76 -9.71
C GLY A 41 2.21 -6.40 -10.23
N PHE A 42 2.99 -5.34 -10.04
CA PHE A 42 2.67 -3.98 -10.52
C PHE A 42 3.40 -3.66 -11.84
N ASP A 43 2.68 -3.06 -12.79
CA ASP A 43 3.31 -2.57 -14.03
C ASP A 43 3.99 -1.22 -13.76
N ALA A 44 5.32 -1.23 -13.82
CA ALA A 44 6.15 -0.05 -13.79
C ALA A 44 7.19 -0.11 -14.91
N THR A 45 6.85 -0.66 -16.08
CA THR A 45 7.77 -0.74 -17.23
C THR A 45 8.15 0.64 -17.77
N THR A 46 7.26 1.62 -17.64
CA THR A 46 7.47 3.02 -18.00
C THR A 46 6.93 3.95 -16.91
N ASP A 47 7.26 5.23 -16.97
CA ASP A 47 6.69 6.23 -16.04
C ASP A 47 5.18 6.39 -16.22
N ALA A 48 4.68 6.30 -17.46
CA ALA A 48 3.26 6.34 -17.74
C ALA A 48 2.53 5.12 -17.18
N ALA A 49 3.13 3.92 -17.30
CA ALA A 49 2.61 2.70 -16.68
C ALA A 49 2.57 2.82 -15.16
N ALA A 50 3.66 3.30 -14.54
CA ALA A 50 3.73 3.49 -13.10
C ALA A 50 2.64 4.46 -12.59
N ALA A 51 2.42 5.58 -13.30
CA ALA A 51 1.36 6.53 -12.97
C ALA A 51 -0.04 5.91 -13.12
N ALA A 52 -0.28 5.12 -14.18
CA ALA A 52 -1.55 4.44 -14.40
C ALA A 52 -1.82 3.36 -13.33
N THR A 53 -0.81 2.59 -12.93
CA THR A 53 -0.93 1.60 -11.85
C THR A 53 -1.20 2.26 -10.51
N LEU A 54 -0.53 3.37 -10.19
CA LEU A 54 -0.84 4.13 -8.97
C LEU A 54 -2.30 4.61 -8.96
N ALA A 55 -2.76 5.20 -10.06
CA ALA A 55 -4.15 5.65 -10.18
C ALA A 55 -5.16 4.50 -10.00
N ALA A 56 -4.84 3.30 -10.47
CA ALA A 56 -5.69 2.12 -10.28
C ALA A 56 -5.75 1.68 -8.79
N ILE A 57 -4.62 1.67 -8.09
CA ILE A 57 -4.55 1.36 -6.64
C ILE A 57 -5.39 2.39 -5.85
N GLU A 58 -5.18 3.67 -6.12
CA GLU A 58 -5.91 4.75 -5.45
C GLU A 58 -7.42 4.67 -5.74
N ALA A 59 -7.81 4.37 -6.99
CA ALA A 59 -9.20 4.16 -7.33
C ALA A 59 -9.81 3.00 -6.55
N GLU A 60 -9.16 1.84 -6.46
CA GLU A 60 -9.65 0.71 -5.66
C GLU A 60 -9.83 1.08 -4.19
N ASP A 61 -8.86 1.78 -3.60
CA ASP A 61 -8.93 2.23 -2.21
C ASP A 61 -10.03 3.26 -1.96
N THR A 62 -10.36 4.10 -2.94
CA THR A 62 -11.48 5.04 -2.83
C THR A 62 -12.84 4.34 -2.81
N LEU A 63 -12.92 3.12 -3.38
CA LEU A 63 -14.14 2.30 -3.41
C LEU A 63 -14.36 1.49 -2.12
N ARG A 64 -13.39 1.42 -1.21
CA ARG A 64 -13.56 0.71 0.06
C ARG A 64 -14.31 1.56 1.09
N ALA A 65 -15.38 1.00 1.66
CA ALA A 65 -16.11 1.62 2.77
C ALA A 65 -15.29 1.59 4.07
N LEU A 66 -14.60 0.49 4.34
CA LEU A 66 -13.74 0.29 5.50
C LEU A 66 -12.33 -0.12 5.03
N PRO A 67 -11.29 0.01 5.88
CA PRO A 67 -9.98 -0.57 5.57
C PRO A 67 -10.08 -2.05 5.25
N HIS A 68 -9.17 -2.56 4.41
CA HIS A 68 -9.13 -4.00 4.09
C HIS A 68 -8.94 -4.83 5.36
N TRP A 69 -8.05 -4.39 6.25
CA TRP A 69 -7.78 -5.04 7.52
C TRP A 69 -7.66 -4.01 8.63
N ALA A 70 -8.16 -4.35 9.81
CA ALA A 70 -7.91 -3.64 11.05
C ALA A 70 -7.34 -4.65 12.07
N VAL A 71 -6.07 -4.49 12.42
CA VAL A 71 -5.40 -5.33 13.43
C VAL A 71 -5.35 -4.54 14.73
N VAL A 72 -5.91 -5.09 15.78
CA VAL A 72 -6.08 -4.41 17.07
C VAL A 72 -5.53 -5.26 18.21
N THR A 73 -5.10 -4.61 19.29
CA THR A 73 -4.73 -5.31 20.53
C THR A 73 -6.00 -5.68 21.30
N ALA A 74 -6.02 -6.88 21.88
CA ALA A 74 -7.15 -7.30 22.73
C ALA A 74 -7.37 -6.30 23.88
N GLY A 75 -8.61 -5.88 24.05
CA GLY A 75 -9.00 -4.88 25.06
C GLY A 75 -8.77 -3.42 24.65
N ALA A 76 -8.14 -3.14 23.51
CA ALA A 76 -8.03 -1.78 22.97
C ALA A 76 -9.32 -1.37 22.23
N LEU A 77 -9.69 -0.11 22.38
CA LEU A 77 -10.78 0.48 21.59
C LEU A 77 -10.27 0.79 20.17
N VAL A 78 -11.11 0.49 19.17
CA VAL A 78 -10.88 0.86 17.77
C VAL A 78 -12.10 1.62 17.24
N SER A 79 -11.85 2.69 16.49
CA SER A 79 -12.90 3.40 15.76
C SER A 79 -12.85 2.97 14.30
N LEU A 80 -13.88 2.26 13.85
CA LEU A 80 -14.11 1.95 12.44
C LEU A 80 -15.25 2.84 11.95
N THR A 81 -14.92 3.77 11.06
CA THR A 81 -15.91 4.68 10.48
C THR A 81 -15.98 4.39 8.98
N PRO A 82 -17.10 3.80 8.50
CA PRO A 82 -17.30 3.63 7.08
C PRO A 82 -17.25 4.98 6.35
N ARG A 83 -16.63 5.00 5.16
CA ARG A 83 -16.52 6.20 4.32
C ARG A 83 -17.88 6.80 3.95
N TRP A 84 -18.90 5.96 3.82
CA TRP A 84 -20.27 6.36 3.53
C TRP A 84 -21.21 5.86 4.64
N PRO A 85 -22.30 6.58 4.93
CA PRO A 85 -23.29 6.11 5.89
C PRO A 85 -23.89 4.78 5.44
N THR A 86 -23.65 3.73 6.24
CA THR A 86 -24.19 2.39 6.01
C THR A 86 -24.38 1.67 7.34
N ASP A 87 -25.37 0.82 7.41
CA ASP A 87 -25.48 -0.16 8.49
C ASP A 87 -24.38 -1.21 8.33
N TRP A 88 -23.81 -1.65 9.45
CA TRP A 88 -22.78 -2.69 9.48
C TRP A 88 -22.85 -3.47 10.79
N VAL A 89 -22.32 -4.70 10.75
CA VAL A 89 -22.20 -5.59 11.91
C VAL A 89 -20.78 -6.15 11.96
N LEU A 90 -20.30 -6.44 13.17
CA LEU A 90 -19.07 -7.21 13.37
C LEU A 90 -19.47 -8.66 13.67
N VAL A 91 -19.09 -9.59 12.81
CA VAL A 91 -19.25 -11.02 13.07
C VAL A 91 -17.95 -11.57 13.63
N ARG A 92 -18.02 -12.21 14.80
CA ARG A 92 -16.89 -12.86 15.45
C ARG A 92 -16.61 -14.22 14.81
N GLU A 93 -15.43 -14.77 15.07
CA GLU A 93 -15.00 -16.06 14.51
C GLU A 93 -15.96 -17.22 14.85
N ASP A 94 -16.62 -17.16 16.01
CA ASP A 94 -17.64 -18.12 16.44
C ASP A 94 -19.03 -17.91 15.81
N GLY A 95 -19.18 -16.89 14.96
CA GLY A 95 -20.43 -16.54 14.29
C GLY A 95 -21.34 -15.60 15.09
N SER A 96 -20.95 -15.17 16.29
CA SER A 96 -21.72 -14.20 17.08
C SER A 96 -21.58 -12.76 16.56
N ILE A 97 -22.61 -11.94 16.79
CA ILE A 97 -22.62 -10.49 16.51
C ILE A 97 -22.32 -9.71 17.80
#